data_AF-A0A935YZ05-F1
#
_entry.id   AF-A0A935YZ05-F1
#
_cell.length_a   1.000
_cell.length_b   1.000
_cell.length_c   1.000
_cell.angle_alpha   90.00
_cell.angle_beta   90.00
_cell.angle_gamma   90.00
#
_symmetry.space_group_name_H-M   'P 1'
#
loop_
_entity.id
_entity.type
_entity.pdbx_description
1 polymer ?
#
loop_
_entity_poly.entity_id
_entity_poly.type
_entity_poly.pdbx_seq_one_letter_code
_entity_poly.pdbx_strand_id
1 'polypeptide(L)'
;MTYAVITNQATTNGTVSVAANGSYTYTPNANYSGSDSFVVNVTDAQGFTTPVTVNVTVNPIDDGSVANQNVVTNEDVVLNGNLPTTDADGAVTYAVITNQATTNGTVSVAANGSYTYTECKLFWQ
;
A
#
# COMPACT_ATOMS: atom_id res chain seq x y z
N MET A 1 3.56 22.03 -34.25
CA MET A 1 4.41 21.42 -33.21
C MET A 1 3.99 19.97 -33.07
N THR A 2 4.93 19.06 -32.85
CA THR A 2 4.71 17.63 -32.62
C THR A 2 5.45 17.21 -31.36
N TYR A 3 4.85 16.28 -30.62
CA TYR A 3 5.50 15.66 -29.46
C TYR A 3 6.15 14.35 -29.90
N ALA A 4 7.29 14.01 -29.31
CA ALA A 4 7.87 12.69 -29.51
C ALA A 4 6.85 11.62 -29.06
N VAL A 5 6.57 10.65 -29.93
CA VAL A 5 5.80 9.47 -29.53
C VAL A 5 6.71 8.64 -28.64
N ILE A 6 6.32 8.52 -27.38
CA ILE A 6 7.04 7.75 -26.36
C ILE A 6 6.09 6.63 -25.95
N THR A 7 6.54 5.39 -26.04
CA THR A 7 5.75 4.23 -25.62
C THR A 7 6.43 3.56 -24.44
N ASN A 8 5.74 3.51 -23.30
CA ASN A 8 6.14 2.80 -22.10
C ASN A 8 7.59 3.10 -21.64
N GLN A 9 7.96 4.38 -21.60
CA GLN A 9 9.24 4.80 -21.03
C GLN A 9 9.18 4.65 -19.52
N ALA A 10 10.14 3.93 -18.95
CA ALA A 10 10.30 3.85 -17.50
C ALA A 10 10.74 5.21 -16.92
N THR A 11 10.14 5.59 -15.79
CA THR A 11 10.59 6.67 -14.93
C THR A 11 11.16 6.07 -13.64
N THR A 12 11.49 6.91 -12.66
CA THR A 12 11.96 6.40 -11.36
C THR A 12 10.86 5.62 -10.65
N ASN A 13 9.61 6.10 -10.71
CA ASN A 13 8.51 5.60 -9.89
C ASN A 13 7.26 5.21 -10.69
N GLY A 14 7.40 4.91 -11.98
CA GLY A 14 6.32 4.51 -12.85
C GLY A 14 6.72 4.33 -14.30
N THR A 15 5.73 4.38 -15.18
CA THR A 15 5.92 4.38 -16.63
C THR A 15 5.09 5.46 -17.30
N VAL A 16 5.57 5.99 -18.42
CA VAL A 16 4.89 7.02 -19.20
C VAL A 16 4.76 6.62 -20.67
N SER A 17 3.61 6.94 -21.26
CA SER A 17 3.40 6.94 -22.71
C SER A 17 2.91 8.31 -23.17
N VAL A 18 3.50 8.85 -24.23
CA VAL A 18 3.19 10.17 -24.79
C VAL A 18 2.78 10.00 -26.25
N ALA A 19 1.61 10.53 -26.61
CA ALA A 19 1.10 10.56 -27.97
C ALA A 19 1.61 11.80 -28.73
N ALA A 20 1.58 11.74 -30.07
CA ALA A 20 2.08 12.82 -30.93
C ALA A 20 1.36 14.17 -30.75
N ASN A 21 0.13 14.14 -30.23
CA ASN A 21 -0.67 15.32 -29.90
C ASN A 21 -0.34 15.92 -28.52
N GLY A 22 0.57 15.31 -27.76
CA GLY A 22 1.01 15.77 -26.43
C GLY A 22 0.20 15.20 -25.27
N SER A 23 -0.86 14.41 -25.53
CA SER A 23 -1.52 13.65 -24.46
C SER A 23 -0.56 12.59 -23.92
N TYR A 24 -0.55 12.41 -22.60
CA TYR A 24 0.26 11.39 -21.95
C TYR A 24 -0.53 10.61 -20.91
N THR A 25 -0.12 9.37 -20.71
CA THR A 25 -0.57 8.50 -19.63
C THR A 25 0.63 8.17 -18.77
N TYR A 26 0.55 8.50 -17.47
CA TYR A 26 1.51 8.08 -16.46
C TYR A 26 0.87 7.01 -15.58
N THR A 27 1.58 5.91 -15.37
CA THR A 27 1.17 4.82 -14.49
C THR A 27 2.21 4.71 -13.37
N PRO A 28 1.88 5.14 -12.13
CA PRO A 28 2.76 4.95 -10.98
C PRO A 28 3.03 3.47 -10.72
N ASN A 29 4.17 3.15 -10.11
CA ASN A 29 4.41 1.84 -9.52
C ASN A 29 3.34 1.57 -8.44
N ALA A 30 2.98 0.30 -8.24
CA ALA A 30 2.05 -0.08 -7.18
C ALA A 30 2.56 0.41 -5.81
N ASN A 31 1.65 0.94 -5.00
CA ASN A 31 1.89 1.47 -3.64
C ASN A 31 2.90 2.63 -3.58
N TYR A 32 3.22 3.25 -4.72
CA TYR A 32 4.07 4.43 -4.74
C TYR A 32 3.24 5.69 -4.50
N SER A 33 3.64 6.48 -3.52
CA SER A 33 3.23 7.87 -3.35
C SER A 33 4.48 8.77 -3.26
N GLY A 34 4.38 9.98 -3.81
CA GLY A 34 5.50 10.92 -3.85
C GLY A 34 5.65 11.64 -5.18
N SER A 35 6.78 12.33 -5.33
CA SER A 35 7.12 13.11 -6.52
C SER A 35 7.93 12.30 -7.51
N ASP A 36 7.53 12.33 -8.78
CA ASP A 36 8.29 11.81 -9.92
C ASP A 36 8.35 12.84 -11.05
N SER A 37 9.16 12.58 -12.08
CA SER A 37 9.21 13.41 -13.27
C SER A 37 9.65 12.63 -14.50
N PHE A 38 9.28 13.14 -15.67
CA PHE A 38 9.78 12.64 -16.95
C PHE A 38 10.02 13.80 -17.91
N VAL A 39 10.82 13.56 -18.95
CA VAL A 39 11.17 14.55 -19.97
C VAL A 39 10.58 14.15 -21.32
N VAL A 40 9.92 15.09 -21.98
CA VAL A 40 9.38 14.95 -23.33
C VAL A 40 10.07 15.93 -24.26
N ASN A 41 10.44 15.47 -25.45
CA ASN A 41 10.96 16.34 -26.49
C ASN A 41 9.82 16.87 -27.38
N VAL A 42 9.73 18.19 -27.50
CA VAL A 42 8.74 18.90 -28.35
C VAL A 42 9.46 19.46 -29.56
N THR A 43 8.94 19.18 -30.75
CA THR A 43 9.49 19.69 -32.02
C THR A 43 8.54 20.71 -32.63
N ASP A 44 9.05 21.89 -32.99
CA ASP A 44 8.24 22.91 -33.66
C ASP A 44 8.02 22.62 -35.15
N ALA A 45 7.34 23.52 -35.88
CA ALA A 45 7.07 23.33 -37.31
C ALA A 45 8.33 23.49 -38.17
N GLN A 46 9.42 24.01 -37.59
CA GLN A 46 10.69 24.31 -38.23
C GLN A 46 11.74 23.20 -37.95
N GLY A 47 11.39 22.22 -37.11
CA GLY A 47 12.24 21.07 -36.78
C GLY A 47 13.14 21.29 -35.56
N PHE A 48 12.97 22.39 -34.81
CA PHE A 48 13.71 22.59 -33.57
C PHE A 48 13.09 21.77 -32.45
N THR A 49 13.92 20.99 -31.75
CA THR A 49 13.51 20.14 -30.63
C THR A 49 13.93 20.75 -29.29
N THR A 50 13.00 20.86 -28.35
CA THR A 50 13.22 21.37 -27.00
C THR A 50 12.74 20.34 -25.96
N PRO A 51 13.55 20.00 -24.95
CA PRO A 51 13.11 19.15 -23.85
C PRO A 51 12.18 19.90 -22.89
N VAL A 52 11.12 19.23 -22.44
CA VAL A 52 10.15 19.73 -21.48
C VAL A 52 10.05 18.73 -20.33
N THR A 53 10.29 19.19 -19.11
CA THR A 53 10.12 18.39 -17.89
C THR A 53 8.67 18.45 -17.42
N VAL A 54 8.07 17.29 -17.21
CA VAL A 54 6.75 17.12 -16.60
C VAL A 54 6.97 16.60 -15.18
N ASN A 55 6.47 17.35 -14.19
CA ASN A 55 6.49 16.94 -12.79
C ASN A 55 5.18 16.24 -12.45
N VAL A 56 5.28 15.12 -11.74
CA VAL A 56 4.15 14.29 -11.32
C VAL A 56 4.14 14.22 -9.80
N THR A 57 2.98 14.46 -9.20
CA THR A 57 2.75 14.19 -7.78
C THR A 57 1.73 13.08 -7.66
N VAL A 58 2.14 11.94 -7.09
CA VAL A 58 1.27 10.82 -6.78
C VAL A 58 0.83 10.97 -5.33
N ASN A 59 -0.45 11.29 -5.13
CA ASN A 59 -1.02 11.38 -3.79
C ASN A 59 -1.23 9.97 -3.22
N PRO A 60 -0.94 9.74 -1.93
CA PRO A 60 -1.30 8.49 -1.29
C PRO A 60 -2.83 8.33 -1.29
N ILE A 61 -3.28 7.11 -1.53
CA ILE A 61 -4.67 6.68 -1.35
C ILE A 61 -4.58 5.54 -0.35
N ASP A 62 -5.33 5.62 0.74
CA ASP A 62 -5.40 4.56 1.75
C ASP A 62 -5.91 3.26 1.09
N ASP A 63 -5.02 2.28 0.96
CA ASP A 63 -5.29 0.97 0.40
C ASP A 63 -5.97 0.02 1.43
N GLY A 64 -6.13 0.48 2.67
CA GLY A 64 -6.81 -0.23 3.75
C GLY A 64 -6.01 -1.41 4.30
N SER A 65 -5.91 -1.51 5.62
CA SER A 65 -5.23 -2.65 6.24
C SER A 65 -6.14 -3.89 6.26
N VAL A 66 -5.85 -4.91 5.44
CA VAL A 66 -6.53 -6.23 5.52
C VAL A 66 -5.66 -7.22 6.29
N ALA A 67 -5.90 -7.34 7.59
CA ALA A 67 -5.25 -8.34 8.44
C ALA A 67 -6.19 -9.51 8.74
N ASN A 68 -6.10 -10.58 7.95
CA ASN A 68 -6.71 -11.87 8.29
C ASN A 68 -5.62 -12.81 8.79
N GLN A 69 -5.82 -13.39 9.98
CA GLN A 69 -4.92 -14.40 10.53
C GLN A 69 -5.73 -15.60 11.01
N ASN A 70 -5.31 -16.80 10.61
CA ASN A 70 -5.86 -18.05 11.13
C ASN A 70 -4.77 -18.75 11.94
N VAL A 71 -5.08 -19.06 13.19
CA VAL A 71 -4.18 -19.73 14.13
C VAL A 71 -4.89 -20.88 14.79
N VAL A 72 -4.14 -21.93 15.08
CA VAL A 72 -4.61 -23.09 15.83
C VAL A 72 -3.73 -23.24 17.05
N THR A 73 -4.33 -23.57 18.18
CA THR A 73 -3.64 -23.91 19.41
C THR A 73 -4.30 -25.14 19.99
N ASN A 74 -3.56 -25.90 20.80
CA ASN A 74 -4.13 -27.00 21.56
C ASN A 74 -4.98 -26.44 22.70
N GLU A 75 -5.92 -27.26 23.18
CA GLU A 75 -6.65 -26.96 24.40
C GLU A 75 -5.69 -26.67 25.56
N ASP A 76 -6.11 -25.77 26.44
CA ASP A 76 -5.39 -25.33 27.64
C ASP A 76 -4.05 -24.63 27.38
N VAL A 77 -3.78 -24.20 26.14
CA VAL A 77 -2.58 -23.47 25.77
C VAL A 77 -2.92 -22.02 25.47
N VAL A 78 -2.29 -21.11 26.23
CA VAL A 78 -2.31 -19.67 25.94
C VAL A 78 -1.58 -19.43 24.63
N LEU A 79 -2.23 -18.76 23.70
CA LEU A 79 -1.65 -18.40 22.42
C LEU A 79 -1.29 -16.91 22.43
N ASN A 80 -0.03 -16.61 22.14
CA ASN A 80 0.45 -15.26 21.89
C ASN A 80 0.82 -15.12 20.42
N GLY A 81 0.57 -13.95 19.85
CA GLY A 81 0.96 -13.66 18.47
C GLY A 81 0.97 -12.17 18.16
N ASN A 82 1.28 -11.88 16.90
CA ASN A 82 1.31 -10.53 16.37
C ASN A 82 0.46 -10.45 15.09
N LEU A 83 -0.33 -9.40 14.98
CA LEU A 83 -0.99 -9.00 13.75
C LEU A 83 0.01 -8.25 12.83
N PRO A 84 -0.21 -8.22 11.51
CA PRO A 84 0.65 -7.49 10.58
C PRO A 84 0.79 -6.00 10.94
N THR A 85 1.99 -5.46 11.08
CA THR A 85 2.19 -4.06 11.54
C THR A 85 2.42 -3.06 10.40
N THR A 86 2.35 -3.52 9.15
CA THR A 86 2.59 -2.72 7.94
C THR A 86 1.50 -2.96 6.92
N ASP A 87 1.05 -1.91 6.24
CA ASP A 87 0.25 -1.96 5.03
C ASP A 87 1.03 -1.35 3.84
N ALA A 88 0.36 -1.20 2.71
CA ALA A 88 0.94 -0.63 1.49
C ALA A 88 1.36 0.86 1.66
N ASP A 89 0.73 1.57 2.59
CA ASP A 89 0.89 3.02 2.79
C ASP A 89 1.77 3.37 4.00
N GLY A 90 2.04 2.41 4.89
CA GLY A 90 2.94 2.59 6.02
C GLY A 90 2.59 1.74 7.23
N ALA A 91 2.73 2.35 8.41
CA ALA A 91 2.56 1.67 9.69
C ALA A 91 1.08 1.59 10.09
N VAL A 92 0.65 0.42 10.57
CA VAL A 92 -0.71 0.17 11.04
C VAL A 92 -0.78 0.34 12.56
N THR A 93 -1.83 1.00 13.05
CA THR A 93 -2.16 1.04 14.49
C THR A 93 -3.38 0.19 14.79
N TYR A 94 -3.33 -0.59 15.86
CA TYR A 94 -4.44 -1.42 16.31
C TYR A 94 -5.23 -0.76 17.42
N ALA A 95 -6.55 -0.96 17.44
CA ALA A 95 -7.36 -0.63 18.60
C ALA A 95 -6.96 -1.53 19.77
N VAL A 96 -6.80 -0.95 20.97
CA VAL A 96 -6.57 -1.74 22.17
C VAL A 96 -7.86 -2.46 22.54
N ILE A 97 -7.80 -3.79 22.60
CA ILE A 97 -8.89 -4.65 23.03
C ILE A 97 -8.45 -5.32 24.33
N THR A 98 -9.29 -5.25 25.36
CA THR A 98 -9.02 -5.91 26.65
C THR A 98 -10.08 -6.97 26.92
N ASN A 99 -9.63 -8.20 27.15
CA ASN A 99 -10.45 -9.34 27.56
C ASN A 99 -11.77 -9.48 26.79
N GLN A 100 -11.74 -9.30 25.48
CA GLN A 100 -12.90 -9.51 24.64
C GLN A 100 -13.32 -10.98 24.72
N ALA A 101 -14.53 -11.22 25.20
CA ALA A 101 -15.09 -12.56 25.26
C ALA A 101 -15.27 -13.13 23.85
N THR A 102 -14.86 -14.38 23.68
CA THR A 102 -15.15 -15.21 22.52
C THR A 102 -16.06 -16.36 22.97
N THR A 103 -16.43 -17.24 22.04
CA THR A 103 -17.20 -18.45 22.36
C THR A 103 -16.49 -19.32 23.41
N ASN A 104 -15.15 -19.39 23.39
CA ASN A 104 -14.36 -20.35 24.19
C ASN A 104 -13.25 -19.71 25.03
N GLY A 105 -13.17 -18.38 25.13
CA GLY A 105 -12.05 -17.74 25.79
C GLY A 105 -12.14 -16.22 25.77
N THR A 106 -10.99 -15.59 25.96
CA THR A 106 -10.83 -14.14 25.83
C THR A 106 -9.66 -13.80 24.93
N VAL A 107 -9.77 -12.69 24.21
CA VAL A 107 -8.69 -12.09 23.43
C VAL A 107 -8.37 -10.71 23.98
N SER A 108 -7.09 -10.40 24.13
CA SER A 108 -6.61 -9.02 24.32
C SER A 108 -5.66 -8.65 23.20
N VAL A 109 -5.77 -7.43 22.67
CA VAL A 109 -4.93 -6.87 21.60
C VAL A 109 -4.33 -5.54 22.07
N ALA A 110 -3.02 -5.37 21.91
CA ALA A 110 -2.30 -4.13 22.18
C ALA A 110 -2.19 -3.26 20.91
N ALA A 111 -1.91 -1.96 21.07
CA ALA A 111 -1.85 -1.01 19.96
C ALA A 111 -0.77 -1.33 18.90
N ASN A 112 0.25 -2.10 19.29
CA ASN A 112 1.30 -2.59 18.40
C ASN A 112 0.94 -3.89 17.66
N GLY A 113 -0.32 -4.35 17.74
CA GLY A 113 -0.80 -5.57 17.09
C GLY A 113 -0.44 -6.87 17.82
N SER A 114 0.23 -6.82 18.98
CA SER A 114 0.41 -8.01 19.82
C SER A 114 -0.93 -8.45 20.39
N TYR A 115 -1.20 -9.76 20.39
CA TYR A 115 -2.40 -10.30 21.01
C TYR A 115 -2.10 -11.51 21.91
N THR A 116 -2.99 -11.74 22.86
CA THR A 116 -3.03 -12.94 23.70
C THR A 116 -4.44 -13.50 23.68
N TYR A 117 -4.56 -14.79 23.36
CA TYR A 117 -5.76 -15.58 23.53
C TYR A 117 -5.60 -16.50 24.74
N THR A 118 -6.57 -16.42 25.64
CA THR A 118 -6.67 -17.28 26.81
C THR A 118 -7.97 -18.06 26.72
N GLU A 119 -7.87 -19.38 26.62
CA GLU A 119 -9.05 -20.23 26.67
C GLU A 119 -9.73 -20.13 28.05
N CYS A 120 -11.06 -20.02 28.04
CA CYS A 120 -11.85 -20.08 29.24
C CYS A 120 -12.04 -21.56 29.58
N LYS A 121 -11.50 -22.00 30.72
CA LYS A 121 -11.77 -23.36 31.19
C LYS A 121 -13.25 -23.47 31.51
N LEU A 122 -14.02 -24.12 30.62
CA LEU A 122 -15.32 -24.64 30.97
C LEU A 122 -15.09 -25.76 31.98
N PHE A 123 -15.29 -25.46 33.26
CA PHE A 123 -15.32 -26.48 34.29
C PHE A 123 -16.56 -27.34 34.07
N TRP A 124 -16.41 -28.49 33.41
CA TRP A 124 -17.43 -29.53 33.44
C TRP A 124 -17.38 -30.17 34.84
N GLN A 125 -18.32 -29.76 35.70
CA GLN A 125 -18.76 -30.56 36.86
C GLN A 125 -20.00 -31.35 36.49
#